data_AF-A0A5Q0QBB0-F1
#
_entry.id   AF-A0A5Q0QBB0-F1
#
_cell.length_a   1.000
_cell.length_b   1.000
_cell.length_c   1.000
_cell.angle_alpha   90.00
_cell.angle_beta   90.00
_cell.angle_gamma   90.00
#
_symmetry.space_group_name_H-M   'P 1'
#
loop_
_entity.id
_entity.type
_entity.pdbx_description
1 polymer ?
#
loop_
_entity_poly.entity_id
_entity_poly.type
_entity_poly.pdbx_seq_one_letter_code
_entity_poly.pdbx_strand_id
1 'polypeptide(L)'
;MSETIDDEDYLEIKKECKERIESLEEQLSKDGSDSKKINIDKSLDRALQNIANIPKLYREGEINTKRAIIGSIFPEKLEFDGKTYRTARINVIASHIGSFTKVVEGIRNN
;
A
#
# COMPACT_ATOMS: atom_id res chain seq x y z
N MET A 1 -23.72 4.47 43.32
CA MET A 1 -24.81 4.65 42.35
C MET A 1 -24.55 3.64 41.26
N SER A 2 -25.47 2.71 41.01
CA SER A 2 -25.27 1.65 40.02
C SER A 2 -25.59 2.24 38.66
N GLU A 3 -24.58 2.41 37.80
CA GLU A 3 -24.76 2.73 36.38
C GLU A 3 -25.31 1.47 35.69
N THR A 4 -26.60 1.23 35.90
CA THR A 4 -27.35 0.25 35.14
C THR A 4 -27.87 0.95 33.90
N ILE A 5 -27.50 0.42 32.73
CA ILE A 5 -28.11 0.75 31.45
C ILE A 5 -29.63 0.66 31.65
N ASP A 6 -30.33 1.77 31.45
CA ASP A 6 -31.78 1.79 31.53
C ASP A 6 -32.41 1.24 30.23
N ASP A 7 -33.72 1.05 30.24
CA ASP A 7 -34.42 0.46 29.10
C ASP A 7 -34.31 1.33 27.83
N GLU A 8 -34.16 2.64 27.97
CA GLU A 8 -34.03 3.59 26.87
C GLU A 8 -32.62 3.49 26.26
N ASP A 9 -31.59 3.48 27.10
CA ASP A 9 -30.19 3.24 26.71
C ASP A 9 -30.05 1.90 25.96
N TYR A 10 -30.68 0.83 26.45
CA TYR A 10 -30.63 -0.49 25.81
C TYR A 10 -31.26 -0.48 24.42
N LEU A 11 -32.41 0.19 24.26
CA LEU A 11 -33.10 0.30 22.97
C LEU A 11 -32.30 1.15 21.97
N GLU A 12 -31.64 2.21 22.44
CA GLU A 12 -30.76 3.04 21.62
C GLU A 12 -29.55 2.25 21.12
N ILE A 13 -28.83 1.57 22.03
CA ILE A 13 -27.68 0.72 21.67
C ILE A 13 -28.11 -0.39 20.70
N LYS A 14 -29.27 -1.01 20.92
CA LYS A 14 -29.80 -2.04 20.03
C LYS A 14 -30.09 -1.51 18.63
N LYS A 15 -30.63 -0.29 18.53
CA LYS A 15 -30.91 0.38 17.26
C LYS A 15 -29.60 0.71 16.54
N GLU A 16 -28.63 1.29 17.21
CA GLU A 16 -27.30 1.60 16.66
C GLU A 16 -26.62 0.33 16.13
N CYS A 17 -26.64 -0.75 16.91
CA CYS A 17 -26.08 -2.03 16.50
C CYS A 17 -26.75 -2.56 15.24
N LYS A 18 -28.09 -2.45 15.13
CA LYS A 18 -28.84 -2.89 13.95
C LYS A 18 -28.48 -2.08 12.71
N GLU A 19 -28.40 -0.76 12.84
CA GLU A 19 -27.97 0.15 11.76
C GLU A 19 -26.52 -0.15 11.32
N ARG A 20 -25.64 -0.46 12.28
CA ARG A 20 -24.26 -0.85 11.99
C ARG A 20 -24.18 -2.18 11.23
N ILE A 21 -24.98 -3.17 11.62
CA ILE A 21 -25.08 -4.46 10.92
C ILE A 21 -25.56 -4.25 9.49
N GLU A 22 -26.66 -3.52 9.30
CA GLU A 22 -27.22 -3.24 7.96
C GLU A 22 -26.21 -2.51 7.07
N SER A 23 -25.49 -1.52 7.61
CA SER A 23 -24.43 -0.81 6.87
C SER A 23 -23.25 -1.72 6.48
N LEU A 24 -22.85 -2.63 7.36
CA LEU A 24 -21.77 -3.58 7.09
C LEU A 24 -22.19 -4.64 6.06
N GLU A 25 -23.43 -5.14 6.13
CA GLU A 25 -24.00 -6.06 5.15
C GLU A 25 -24.11 -5.39 3.77
N GLU A 26 -24.53 -4.12 3.72
CA GLU A 26 -24.58 -3.35 2.48
C GLU A 26 -23.17 -3.18 1.87
N GLN A 27 -22.16 -2.86 2.70
CA GLN A 27 -20.76 -2.77 2.26
C GLN A 27 -20.24 -4.12 1.73
N LEU A 28 -20.48 -5.21 2.45
CA LEU A 28 -20.09 -6.55 2.01
C LEU A 28 -20.79 -6.97 0.72
N SER A 29 -22.06 -6.59 0.53
CA SER A 29 -22.80 -6.88 -0.70
C SER A 29 -22.23 -6.11 -1.91
N LYS A 30 -21.82 -4.85 -1.70
CA LYS A 30 -21.14 -4.02 -2.71
C LYS A 30 -19.77 -4.62 -3.05
N ASP A 31 -18.97 -4.98 -2.04
CA ASP A 31 -17.64 -5.56 -2.23
C ASP A 31 -17.68 -6.96 -2.87
N GLY A 32 -18.69 -7.78 -2.57
CA GLY A 32 -18.91 -9.08 -3.20
C GLY A 32 -19.29 -8.99 -4.68
N SER A 33 -19.96 -7.90 -5.08
CA SER A 33 -20.27 -7.59 -6.49
C SER A 33 -19.06 -7.04 -7.25
N ASP A 34 -18.12 -6.43 -6.52
CA ASP A 34 -16.85 -5.89 -7.01
C ASP A 34 -15.73 -6.94 -6.96
N SER A 35 -16.09 -8.21 -7.17
CA SER A 35 -15.21 -9.16 -7.85
C SER A 35 -14.98 -8.72 -9.30
N LYS A 36 -14.52 -7.47 -9.50
CA LYS A 36 -13.61 -7.16 -10.59
C LYS A 36 -12.58 -8.26 -10.50
N LYS A 37 -12.61 -9.20 -11.45
CA LYS A 37 -11.51 -10.13 -11.68
C LYS A 37 -10.28 -9.26 -11.73
N ILE A 38 -9.58 -9.12 -10.61
CA ILE A 38 -8.33 -8.41 -10.55
C ILE A 38 -7.49 -9.25 -11.48
N ASN A 39 -7.24 -8.72 -12.68
CA ASN A 39 -6.38 -9.39 -13.62
C ASN A 39 -4.99 -9.26 -13.01
N ILE A 40 -4.62 -10.27 -12.23
CA ILE A 40 -3.39 -10.31 -11.44
C ILE A 40 -2.22 -10.09 -12.38
N ASP A 41 -2.25 -10.71 -13.57
CA ASP A 41 -1.23 -10.56 -14.60
C ASP A 41 -1.09 -9.11 -15.04
N LYS A 42 -2.19 -8.43 -15.37
CA LYS A 42 -2.18 -7.02 -15.77
C LYS A 42 -1.70 -6.09 -14.64
N SER A 43 -2.07 -6.40 -13.40
CA SER A 43 -1.63 -5.65 -12.22
C SER A 43 -0.13 -5.84 -11.98
N LEU A 44 0.35 -7.08 -12.12
CA LEU A 44 1.74 -7.46 -11.98
C LEU A 44 2.59 -6.80 -13.08
N ASP A 45 2.17 -6.85 -14.34
CA ASP A 45 2.83 -6.18 -15.45
C ASP A 45 2.98 -4.68 -15.18
N ARG A 46 1.90 -4.02 -14.73
CA ARG A 46 1.94 -2.60 -14.39
C ARG A 46 2.91 -2.32 -13.24
N ALA A 47 2.93 -3.17 -12.21
CA ALA A 47 3.85 -3.04 -11.09
C ALA A 47 5.31 -3.18 -11.56
N LEU A 48 5.62 -4.19 -12.39
CA LEU A 48 6.95 -4.42 -12.94
C LEU A 48 7.42 -3.24 -13.81
N GLN A 49 6.56 -2.71 -14.67
CA GLN A 49 6.85 -1.53 -15.48
C GLN A 49 7.15 -0.30 -14.62
N ASN A 50 6.36 -0.07 -13.57
CA ASN A 50 6.60 1.04 -12.65
C ASN A 50 7.96 0.91 -11.95
N ILE A 51 8.29 -0.30 -11.46
CA ILE A 51 9.55 -0.58 -10.78
C ILE A 51 10.74 -0.40 -11.73
N ALA A 52 10.64 -0.91 -12.97
CA ALA A 52 11.67 -0.76 -13.99
C ALA A 52 11.92 0.72 -14.38
N ASN A 53 10.92 1.58 -14.22
CA ASN A 53 11.02 3.02 -14.49
C ASN A 53 11.61 3.84 -13.33
N ILE A 54 11.74 3.27 -12.11
CA ILE A 54 12.29 3.98 -10.94
C ILE A 54 13.69 4.59 -11.21
N PRO A 55 14.66 3.89 -11.84
CA PRO A 55 15.97 4.47 -12.12
C PRO A 55 15.91 5.72 -13.02
N LYS A 56 15.01 5.71 -14.01
CA LYS A 56 14.78 6.85 -14.90
C LYS A 56 14.14 8.01 -14.13
N LEU A 57 13.08 7.72 -13.37
CA LEU A 57 12.39 8.72 -12.54
C LEU A 57 13.31 9.36 -11.49
N TYR A 58 14.25 8.60 -10.92
CA TYR A 58 15.23 9.15 -9.98
C TYR A 58 16.24 10.08 -10.68
N ARG A 59 16.63 9.75 -11.91
CA ARG A 59 17.58 10.57 -12.68
C ARG A 59 16.95 11.90 -13.10
N GLU A 60 15.75 11.83 -13.68
CA GLU A 60 15.06 12.94 -14.35
C GLU A 60 14.11 13.73 -13.43
N GLY A 61 13.66 13.13 -12.32
CA GLY A 61 12.67 13.74 -11.43
C GLY A 61 13.21 14.87 -10.56
N GLU A 62 12.29 15.71 -10.06
CA GLU A 62 12.61 16.78 -9.12
C GLU A 62 13.01 16.26 -7.74
N ILE A 63 13.55 17.15 -6.89
CA ILE A 63 14.05 16.81 -5.54
C ILE A 63 13.01 16.06 -4.71
N ASN A 64 11.73 16.46 -4.78
CA ASN A 64 10.66 15.79 -4.05
C ASN A 64 10.44 14.35 -4.53
N THR A 65 10.48 14.12 -5.85
CA THR A 65 10.39 12.77 -6.45
C THR A 65 11.57 11.91 -6.03
N LYS A 66 12.79 12.45 -6.07
CA LYS A 66 14.00 11.72 -5.61
C LYS A 66 13.88 11.33 -4.14
N ARG A 67 13.42 12.25 -3.29
CA ARG A 67 13.21 11.99 -1.86
C ARG A 67 12.16 10.91 -1.60
N ALA A 68 11.05 10.93 -2.35
CA ALA A 68 10.02 9.90 -2.25
C ALA A 68 10.54 8.52 -2.67
N ILE A 69 11.34 8.45 -3.74
CA ILE A 69 11.97 7.21 -4.19
C ILE A 69 12.93 6.68 -3.12
N ILE A 70 13.81 7.53 -2.56
CA ILE A 70 14.73 7.14 -1.49
C ILE A 70 13.96 6.61 -0.27
N GLY A 71 12.90 7.29 0.15
CA GLY A 71 12.07 6.83 1.28
C GLY A 71 11.35 5.50 1.01
N SER A 72 11.01 5.22 -0.25
CA SER A 72 10.42 3.92 -0.64
C SER A 72 11.45 2.79 -0.66
N ILE A 73 12.71 3.09 -1.01
CA ILE A 73 13.83 2.13 -1.01
C ILE A 73 14.31 1.86 0.42
N PHE A 74 14.33 2.88 1.28
CA PHE A 74 14.84 2.81 2.65
C PHE A 74 13.74 3.17 3.67
N PRO A 75 12.87 2.21 4.02
CA PRO A 75 11.69 2.45 4.86
C PRO A 75 12.05 2.94 6.27
N GLU A 76 13.23 2.56 6.78
CA GLU A 76 13.72 2.91 8.12
C GLU A 76 14.43 4.27 8.17
N LYS A 77 14.37 5.05 7.07
CA LYS A 77 15.02 6.36 6.93
C LYS A 77 16.55 6.26 7.10
N LEU A 78 17.21 7.40 6.97
CA LEU A 78 18.63 7.53 7.22
C LEU A 78 18.83 7.75 8.72
N GLU A 79 19.46 6.80 9.40
CA GLU A 79 19.87 7.00 10.79
C GLU A 79 21.32 7.49 10.82
N PHE A 80 21.56 8.53 11.61
CA PHE A 80 22.90 9.02 11.90
C PHE A 80 23.35 8.44 13.24
N ASP A 81 24.37 7.59 13.22
CA ASP A 81 24.87 6.90 14.43
C ASP A 81 25.92 7.70 15.22
N GLY A 82 26.09 8.99 14.89
CA GLY A 82 27.11 9.86 15.48
C GLY A 82 28.46 9.86 14.74
N LYS A 83 28.69 8.94 13.80
CA LYS A 83 29.91 8.91 12.96
C LYS A 83 29.61 8.76 11.47
N THR A 84 28.58 7.99 11.13
CA THR A 84 28.19 7.66 9.76
C THR A 84 26.68 7.67 9.59
N TYR A 85 26.21 7.92 8.36
CA TYR A 85 24.82 7.69 7.99
C TYR A 85 24.67 6.25 7.54
N ARG A 86 23.77 5.49 8.17
CA ARG A 86 23.43 4.12 7.76
C ARG A 86 21.96 4.06 7.37
N THR A 87 21.68 3.40 6.25
CA THR A 87 20.33 2.94 5.94
C THR A 87 20.15 1.57 6.58
N ALA A 88 19.30 1.48 7.60
CA ALA A 88 19.19 0.26 8.42
C ALA A 88 18.66 -0.94 7.61
N ARG A 89 17.82 -0.71 6.59
CA ARG A 89 17.24 -1.77 5.74
C ARG A 89 16.84 -1.29 4.34
N ILE A 90 17.11 -2.12 3.33
CA ILE A 90 16.61 -1.95 1.96
C ILE A 90 15.26 -2.67 1.81
N ASN A 91 14.30 -2.04 1.13
CA ASN A 91 13.05 -2.68 0.73
C ASN A 91 13.35 -3.90 -0.18
N VAL A 92 12.76 -5.06 0.12
CA VAL A 92 13.01 -6.31 -0.61
C VAL A 92 12.68 -6.20 -2.10
N ILE A 93 11.67 -5.41 -2.49
CA ILE A 93 11.37 -5.17 -3.90
C ILE A 93 12.48 -4.33 -4.53
N ALA A 94 12.99 -3.34 -3.78
CA ALA A 94 14.07 -2.48 -4.25
C ALA A 94 15.38 -3.24 -4.50
N SER A 95 15.67 -4.28 -3.71
CA SER A 95 16.86 -5.12 -3.93
C SER A 95 16.81 -5.91 -5.25
N HIS A 96 15.61 -6.09 -5.82
CA HIS A 96 15.40 -6.83 -7.07
C HIS A 96 15.18 -5.93 -8.29
N ILE A 97 15.26 -4.60 -8.15
CA ILE A 97 15.05 -3.63 -9.26
C ILE A 97 15.87 -4.00 -10.50
N GLY A 98 17.16 -4.32 -10.34
CA GLY A 98 18.03 -4.67 -11.47
C GLY A 98 17.62 -5.95 -12.22
N SER A 99 16.97 -6.90 -11.55
CA SER A 99 16.42 -8.10 -12.20
C SER A 99 15.17 -7.76 -12.99
N PHE A 100 14.31 -6.88 -12.47
CA PHE A 100 13.09 -6.45 -13.15
C PHE A 100 13.37 -5.66 -14.42
N THR A 101 14.39 -4.78 -14.44
CA THR A 101 14.75 -4.02 -15.64
C THR A 101 15.12 -4.96 -16.80
N LYS A 102 15.88 -6.03 -16.50
CA LYS A 102 16.26 -7.04 -17.50
C LYS A 102 15.05 -7.82 -18.04
N VAL A 103 14.11 -8.17 -17.17
CA VAL A 103 12.86 -8.85 -17.57
C VAL A 103 12.04 -7.97 -18.51
N VAL A 104 11.85 -6.70 -18.16
CA VAL A 104 11.10 -5.74 -18.99
C VAL A 104 11.78 -5.50 -20.34
N GLU A 105 13.11 -5.40 -20.38
CA GLU A 105 13.86 -5.29 -21.63
C GLU A 105 13.75 -6.55 -22.50
N GLY A 106 13.73 -7.73 -21.90
CA GLY A 106 13.51 -9.01 -22.59
C GLY A 106 12.12 -9.13 -23.20
N ILE A 107 11.08 -8.65 -22.51
CA ILE A 107 9.71 -8.61 -23.04
C ILE A 107 9.59 -7.64 -24.22
N ARG A 108 10.32 -6.52 -24.21
CA ARG A 108 10.24 -5.50 -25.27
C ARG A 108 10.96 -5.88 -26.57
N ASN A 109 11.88 -6.83 -26.52
CA ASN A 109 12.72 -7.25 -27.66
C ASN A 109 12.24 -8.56 -28.33
N ASN A 110 11.01 -9.00 -28.05
CA ASN A 110 10.35 -10.17 -28.62
C ASN A 110 9.01 -9.71 -29.24
#